data_AF-A0A1I3HKG1-F1
#
_entry.id   AF-A0A1I3HKG1-F1
#
_cell.length_a   1.000
_cell.length_b   1.000
_cell.length_c   1.000
_cell.angle_alpha   90.00
_cell.angle_beta   90.00
_cell.angle_gamma   90.00
#
_symmetry.space_group_name_H-M   'P 1'
#
loop_
_entity.id
_entity.type
_entity.pdbx_description
1 polymer ?
#
loop_
_entity_poly.entity_id
_entity_poly.type
_entity_poly.pdbx_seq_one_letter_code
_entity_poly.pdbx_strand_id
1 'polypeptide(L)'
;MPTVWREGAGKPRRGSASAKILDSLLDHPVFSVEEAERRVGGATAIGYSAIHRLHEAGVIRPLTNRTRNQVWVTSSLADELDDLGTRITAQATRE
;
A
#
# COMPACT_ATOMS: atom_id res chain seq x y z
N MET A 1 -1.90 -5.25 13.01
CA MET A 1 -2.36 -4.26 12.02
C MET A 1 -2.78 -2.96 12.71
N PRO A 2 -2.16 -1.81 12.37
CA PRO A 2 -2.52 -0.50 12.92
C PRO A 2 -4.00 -0.19 12.68
N THR A 3 -4.69 0.32 13.70
CA THR A 3 -6.13 0.64 13.62
C THR A 3 -6.42 1.71 12.56
N VAL A 4 -5.51 2.67 12.41
CA VAL A 4 -5.60 3.78 11.45
C VAL A 4 -5.76 3.32 10.00
N TRP A 5 -5.08 2.25 9.58
CA TRP A 5 -5.20 1.75 8.21
C TRP A 5 -6.53 1.02 7.98
N ARG A 6 -7.06 0.34 9.00
CA ARG A 6 -8.38 -0.30 8.92
C ARG A 6 -9.52 0.71 8.84
N GLU A 7 -9.39 1.81 9.56
CA GLU A 7 -10.35 2.91 9.54
C GLU A 7 -10.30 3.64 8.19
N GLY A 8 -9.11 3.98 7.71
CA GLY A 8 -8.91 4.59 6.38
C GLY A 8 -9.44 3.73 5.24
N ALA A 9 -9.23 2.40 5.29
CA ALA A 9 -9.73 1.46 4.30
C ALA A 9 -11.26 1.24 4.32
N GLY A 10 -12.02 1.95 5.14
CA GLY A 10 -13.47 1.81 5.23
C GLY A 10 -13.93 0.51 5.92
N LYS A 11 -13.12 -0.04 6.84
CA LYS A 11 -13.41 -1.26 7.62
C LYS A 11 -13.80 -2.45 6.71
N PRO A 12 -12.89 -2.92 5.83
CA PRO A 12 -13.20 -3.99 4.89
C PRO A 12 -13.65 -5.25 5.64
N ARG A 13 -14.66 -5.94 5.08
CA ARG A 13 -15.19 -7.19 5.66
C ARG A 13 -14.04 -8.19 5.86
N ARG A 14 -14.03 -8.88 7.00
CA ARG A 14 -13.01 -9.89 7.30
C ARG A 14 -12.94 -10.93 6.18
N GLY A 15 -11.72 -11.23 5.74
CA GLY A 15 -11.47 -12.19 4.65
C GLY A 15 -11.76 -11.66 3.23
N SER A 16 -12.24 -10.42 3.08
CA SER A 16 -12.31 -9.78 1.77
C SER A 16 -10.92 -9.57 1.17
N ALA A 17 -10.86 -9.42 -0.15
CA ALA A 17 -9.62 -9.15 -0.86
C ALA A 17 -8.88 -7.91 -0.32
N SER A 18 -9.60 -6.82 -0.06
CA SER A 18 -9.04 -5.61 0.54
C SER A 18 -8.51 -5.87 1.96
N ALA A 19 -9.23 -6.65 2.78
CA ALA A 19 -8.74 -7.04 4.10
C ALA A 19 -7.47 -7.90 4.03
N LYS A 20 -7.39 -8.85 3.10
CA LYS A 20 -6.20 -9.70 2.92
C LYS A 20 -4.97 -8.90 2.48
N ILE A 21 -5.13 -7.98 1.53
CA ILE A 21 -4.02 -7.10 1.11
C ILE A 21 -3.62 -6.22 2.29
N LEU A 22 -4.58 -5.57 2.94
CA LEU A 22 -4.35 -4.72 4.11
C LEU A 22 -3.58 -5.46 5.20
N ASP A 23 -3.98 -6.70 5.53
CA ASP A 23 -3.35 -7.57 6.52
C ASP A 23 -1.92 -8.00 6.15
N SER A 24 -1.52 -7.86 4.88
CA SER A 24 -0.15 -8.14 4.44
C SER A 24 0.79 -6.93 4.42
N LEU A 25 0.27 -5.69 4.52
CA LEU A 25 1.08 -4.47 4.32
C LEU A 25 2.16 -4.25 5.38
N LEU A 26 2.07 -4.91 6.55
CA LEU A 26 3.10 -4.83 7.58
C LEU A 26 4.35 -5.60 7.18
N ASP A 27 4.17 -6.78 6.58
CA ASP A 27 5.28 -7.64 6.17
C ASP A 27 5.73 -7.34 4.73
N HIS A 28 4.79 -6.85 3.91
CA HIS A 28 4.97 -6.57 2.49
C HIS A 28 4.41 -5.19 2.13
N PRO A 29 5.05 -4.10 2.59
CA PRO A 29 4.54 -2.75 2.37
C PRO A 29 4.67 -2.29 0.92
N VAL A 30 5.50 -2.98 0.13
CA VAL A 30 5.68 -2.80 -1.31
C VAL A 30 5.29 -4.09 -2.00
N PHE A 31 4.46 -4.02 -3.04
CA PHE A 31 3.99 -5.22 -3.75
C PHE A 31 3.58 -4.94 -5.20
N SER A 32 3.60 -5.98 -6.03
CA SER A 32 3.04 -5.95 -7.39
C SER A 32 1.57 -6.40 -7.42
N VAL A 33 0.87 -6.11 -8.52
CA VAL A 33 -0.51 -6.59 -8.71
C VAL A 33 -0.58 -8.12 -8.66
N GLU A 34 0.37 -8.81 -9.27
CA GLU A 34 0.43 -10.28 -9.30
C GLU A 34 0.64 -10.86 -7.89
N GLU A 35 1.43 -10.20 -7.04
CA GLU A 35 1.59 -10.59 -5.64
C GLU A 35 0.31 -10.39 -4.84
N ALA A 36 -0.40 -9.27 -5.06
CA ALA A 36 -1.70 -9.03 -4.44
C ALA A 36 -2.73 -10.10 -4.85
N GLU A 37 -2.78 -10.48 -6.13
CA GLU A 37 -3.66 -11.54 -6.63
C GLU A 37 -3.37 -12.88 -5.95
N ARG A 38 -2.09 -13.25 -5.83
CA ARG A 38 -1.70 -14.48 -5.11
C ARG A 38 -2.14 -14.47 -3.65
N ARG A 39 -2.04 -13.33 -2.96
CA ARG A 39 -2.47 -13.18 -1.56
C ARG A 39 -3.99 -13.20 -1.40
N VAL A 40 -4.70 -12.54 -2.30
CA VAL A 40 -6.17 -12.47 -2.29
C VAL A 40 -6.78 -13.84 -2.57
N GLY A 41 -6.26 -14.55 -3.57
CA GLY A 41 -6.83 -15.78 -4.11
C GLY A 41 -8.16 -15.54 -4.83
N GLY A 42 -8.37 -16.22 -5.95
CA GLY A 42 -9.57 -16.06 -6.78
C GLY A 42 -9.29 -15.32 -8.09
N ALA A 43 -10.34 -14.77 -8.71
CA ALA A 43 -10.23 -14.14 -10.02
C ALA A 43 -9.39 -12.84 -9.98
N THR A 44 -8.55 -12.63 -10.99
CA THR A 44 -7.74 -11.41 -11.24
C THR A 44 -8.52 -10.11 -11.00
N ALA A 45 -9.75 -10.01 -11.51
CA ALA A 45 -10.61 -8.83 -11.32
C ALA A 45 -10.88 -8.46 -9.84
N ILE A 46 -10.88 -9.45 -8.95
CA ILE A 46 -11.05 -9.23 -7.50
C ILE A 46 -9.81 -8.54 -6.92
N GLY A 47 -8.61 -8.95 -7.34
CA GLY A 47 -7.34 -8.35 -6.93
C GLY A 47 -7.27 -6.88 -7.35
N TYR A 48 -7.51 -6.59 -8.63
CA TYR A 48 -7.54 -5.21 -9.14
C TYR A 48 -8.58 -4.35 -8.42
N SER A 49 -9.80 -4.86 -8.20
CA SER A 49 -10.84 -4.12 -7.48
C SER A 49 -10.45 -3.82 -6.03
N ALA A 50 -9.74 -4.73 -5.38
CA ALA A 50 -9.26 -4.54 -4.01
C ALA A 50 -8.15 -3.49 -3.93
N ILE A 51 -7.20 -3.54 -4.86
CA ILE A 51 -6.12 -2.53 -4.99
C ILE A 51 -6.74 -1.16 -5.23
N HIS A 52 -7.67 -1.05 -6.18
CA HIS A 52 -8.32 0.23 -6.49
C HIS A 52 -9.01 0.82 -5.26
N ARG A 53 -9.76 0.03 -4.49
CA ARG A 53 -10.40 0.51 -3.24
C ARG A 53 -9.38 0.99 -2.21
N LEU A 54 -8.28 0.27 -2.03
CA LEU A 54 -7.24 0.68 -1.08
C LEU A 54 -6.50 1.94 -1.54
N HIS A 55 -6.35 2.12 -2.85
CA HIS A 55 -5.78 3.32 -3.43
C HIS A 55 -6.70 4.54 -3.23
N GLU A 56 -7.98 4.42 -3.55
CA GLU A 56 -8.98 5.49 -3.32
C GLU A 56 -9.08 5.86 -1.83
N ALA A 57 -8.90 4.88 -0.95
CA ALA A 57 -8.83 5.09 0.50
C ALA A 57 -7.51 5.74 0.98
N GLY A 58 -6.55 6.00 0.08
CA GLY A 58 -5.25 6.58 0.41
C GLY A 58 -4.30 5.64 1.16
N VAL A 59 -4.66 4.36 1.34
CA VAL A 59 -3.84 3.39 2.08
C VAL A 59 -2.59 3.01 1.31
N ILE A 60 -2.70 2.92 -0.01
CA ILE A 60 -1.59 2.62 -0.92
C ILE A 60 -1.52 3.66 -2.05
N ARG A 61 -0.32 3.85 -2.60
CA ARG A 61 -0.08 4.70 -3.77
C ARG A 61 0.81 4.01 -4.81
N PRO A 62 0.68 4.35 -6.11
CA PRO A 62 1.56 3.82 -7.14
C PRO A 62 3.00 4.27 -6.89
N LEU A 63 3.94 3.32 -6.92
CA LEU A 63 5.39 3.56 -6.84
C LEU A 63 6.03 3.73 -8.22
N THR A 64 5.36 3.26 -9.27
CA THR A 64 5.81 3.38 -10.68
C THR A 64 4.81 4.18 -11.51
N ASN A 65 5.26 4.83 -12.58
CA ASN A 65 4.42 5.64 -13.46
C ASN A 65 3.82 4.85 -14.65
N ARG A 66 3.76 3.51 -14.58
CA ARG A 66 3.34 2.65 -15.68
C ARG A 66 2.22 1.71 -15.26
N THR A 67 1.26 1.47 -16.15
CA THR A 67 0.11 0.59 -15.90
C THR A 67 0.47 -0.90 -15.87
N ARG A 68 1.37 -1.36 -16.75
CA ARG A 68 1.89 -2.73 -16.71
C ARG A 68 2.97 -2.85 -15.65
N ASN A 69 2.98 -3.97 -14.91
CA ASN A 69 3.95 -4.21 -13.84
C ASN A 69 3.99 -3.05 -12.84
N GLN A 70 2.80 -2.52 -12.50
CA GLN A 70 2.61 -1.45 -11.54
C GLN A 70 2.99 -1.96 -10.14
N VAL A 71 3.88 -1.23 -9.47
CA VAL A 71 4.23 -1.48 -8.07
C VAL A 71 3.46 -0.51 -7.19
N TRP A 72 3.02 -1.00 -6.04
CA TRP A 72 2.29 -0.25 -5.03
C TRP A 72 3.09 -0.19 -3.74
N VAL A 73 2.97 0.91 -3.01
CA VAL A 73 3.56 1.09 -1.68
C VAL A 73 2.50 1.59 -0.70
N THR A 74 2.64 1.22 0.55
CA THR A 74 1.83 1.77 1.65
C THR A 74 2.13 3.26 1.81
N SER A 75 1.10 4.10 1.74
CA SER A 75 1.27 5.55 1.71
C SER A 75 2.01 6.08 2.93
N SER A 76 1.64 5.64 4.14
CA SER A 76 2.27 6.13 5.37
C SER A 76 3.74 5.73 5.50
N LEU A 77 4.14 4.58 4.95
CA LEU A 77 5.56 4.21 4.93
C LEU A 77 6.32 5.15 3.99
N ALA A 78 5.76 5.41 2.81
CA ALA A 78 6.40 6.27 1.85
C ALA A 78 6.47 7.73 2.34
N ASP A 79 5.44 8.23 3.05
CA ASP A 79 5.47 9.54 3.71
C ASP A 79 6.59 9.63 4.77
N GLU A 80 6.75 8.59 5.60
CA GLU A 80 7.82 8.56 6.61
C GLU A 80 9.21 8.54 5.97
N LEU A 81 9.38 7.79 4.86
CA LEU A 81 10.65 7.76 4.13
C LEU A 81 10.99 9.12 3.51
N ASP A 82 9.98 9.83 2.99
CA ASP A 82 10.14 11.18 2.43
C ASP A 82 10.50 12.20 3.54
N ASP A 83 9.83 12.13 4.70
CA ASP A 83 10.16 12.98 5.87
C ASP A 83 11.57 12.70 6.40
N LEU A 84 11.92 11.43 6.55
CA LEU A 84 13.26 11.02 6.97
C LEU A 84 14.33 11.54 6.01
N GLY A 85 14.11 11.42 4.70
CA GLY A 85 15.01 11.96 3.69
C GLY A 85 15.23 13.46 3.85
N THR A 86 14.13 14.21 4.02
CA THR A 86 14.17 15.67 4.24
C THR A 86 14.98 16.03 5.49
N ARG A 87 14.77 15.31 6.60
CA ARG A 87 15.49 15.53 7.85
C ARG A 87 16.98 15.21 7.74
N ILE A 88 17.35 14.14 7.04
CA ILE A 88 18.74 13.77 6.79
C ILE A 88 19.43 14.86 5.97
N THR A 89 18.82 15.34 4.87
CA THR A 89 19.37 16.42 4.05
C THR A 89 19.52 17.73 4.83
N ALA A 90 18.54 18.06 5.68
CA ALA A 90 18.62 19.25 6.53
C ALA A 90 19.75 19.18 7.56
N GLN A 91 20.13 17.98 8.02
CA GLN A 91 21.24 17.78 8.93
C GLN A 91 22.59 17.83 8.19
N ALA A 92 22.69 17.19 7.02
CA ALA A 92 23.93 17.13 6.24
C ALA A 92 24.38 18.49 5.68
N THR A 93 23.46 19.43 5.47
CA THR A 93 23.76 20.78 4.94
C THR A 93 24.05 21.83 6.02
N ARG A 94 23.97 21.47 7.30
CA ARG A 94 24.32 22.34 8.44
C ARG A 94 25.81 22.29 8.82
N GLU A 95 26.58 21.42 8.18
CA GLU A 95 28.05 21.29 8.30
C GLU A 95 28.76 22.12 7.22
#